data_AF-A0A3M1RL62-F1
#
_entry.id   AF-A0A3M1RL62-F1
#
_cell.length_a   1.000
_cell.length_b   1.000
_cell.length_c   1.000
_cell.angle_alpha   90.00
_cell.angle_beta   90.00
_cell.angle_gamma   90.00
#
_symmetry.space_group_name_H-M   'P 1'
#
loop_
_entity.id
_entity.type
_entity.pdbx_description
1 polymer ?
#
loop_
_entity_poly.entity_id
_entity_poly.type
_entity_poly.pdbx_seq_one_letter_code
_entity_poly.pdbx_strand_id
1 'polypeptide(L)'
;MTPFFKRYFSFASFIIVLISVTPASCLSSLPFIPSDDSKYQCIETTQGIPLLKKKINGKFKEIKIDREIGKIKKRVKKYKKKLVRLHKEIRGLKGKKYEKKFVNLYRAHHKMKINTQFLSQIKSCKNGEFEYDDISTPGNPAQKISWDIGKEVGYQPAADKLNESAEEAFAFDSKNYFVKSKKIHGTKVIVALHKSIFKKNITAFKPKEIADITIDMFHEIWHFFNGFPLDKYIVKIRNSKESSSYALSQGGVVFSAKNLDNKLITAHEMIHSWNGKTFNYEPDGSGNLFQLETYITEGMTIYFTNRVQGFVMSEFEYKDTMKSLWFQYIERIGTKYDLPFQELSAKASLAGTGTSEYKTMMSAYSNLFAYLLDRELVKRGYSIDDLMQYLYINFGLMNKKYTQNDILTSLKNITGESFDEFFNSYL
;
A
#
# COMPACT_ATOMS: atom_id res chain seq x y z
N MET A 1 13.25 -35.54 20.98
CA MET A 1 12.93 -35.04 19.63
C MET A 1 11.82 -34.01 19.77
N THR A 2 12.15 -32.73 19.62
CA THR A 2 11.23 -31.60 19.80
C THR A 2 10.22 -31.52 18.65
N PRO A 3 8.96 -31.10 18.89
CA PRO A 3 7.86 -31.14 17.92
C PRO A 3 7.92 -29.98 16.90
N PHE A 4 9.10 -29.66 16.38
CA PHE A 4 9.29 -28.57 15.40
C PHE A 4 8.89 -28.96 13.97
N PHE A 5 8.57 -30.24 13.72
CA PHE A 5 8.32 -30.78 12.38
C PHE A 5 6.94 -30.48 11.77
N LYS A 6 5.98 -29.90 12.51
CA LYS A 6 4.66 -29.53 11.95
C LYS A 6 4.63 -28.18 11.22
N ARG A 7 5.70 -27.38 11.23
CA ARG A 7 5.72 -26.01 10.65
C ARG A 7 5.92 -25.94 9.13
N TYR A 8 6.09 -27.05 8.42
CA TYR A 8 6.45 -27.02 7.01
C TYR A 8 5.22 -27.08 6.09
N PHE A 9 4.76 -25.90 5.68
CA PHE A 9 3.86 -25.74 4.54
C PHE A 9 4.58 -26.27 3.29
N SER A 10 4.03 -27.30 2.63
CA SER A 10 4.69 -27.87 1.46
C SER A 10 4.77 -26.83 0.33
N PHE A 11 5.93 -26.76 -0.33
CA PHE A 11 6.21 -25.83 -1.44
C PHE A 11 5.15 -25.89 -2.56
N ALA A 12 4.60 -27.10 -2.80
CA ALA A 12 3.52 -27.32 -3.75
C ALA A 12 2.23 -26.59 -3.33
N SER A 13 1.87 -26.62 -2.05
CA SER A 13 0.69 -25.91 -1.52
C SER A 13 0.85 -24.40 -1.64
N PHE A 14 2.04 -23.87 -1.37
CA PHE A 14 2.31 -22.43 -1.48
C PHE A 14 2.25 -21.92 -2.94
N ILE A 15 2.83 -22.66 -3.89
CA ILE A 15 2.78 -22.32 -5.32
C ILE A 15 1.36 -22.46 -5.88
N ILE A 16 0.65 -23.52 -5.54
CA ILE A 16 -0.74 -23.72 -5.99
C ILE A 16 -1.61 -22.57 -5.48
N VAL A 17 -1.44 -22.12 -4.24
CA VAL A 17 -2.20 -20.99 -3.68
C VAL A 17 -1.80 -19.66 -4.36
N LEU A 18 -0.52 -19.38 -4.58
CA LEU A 18 -0.06 -18.16 -5.29
C LEU A 18 -0.50 -18.10 -6.76
N ILE A 19 -0.65 -19.25 -7.43
CA ILE A 19 -1.05 -19.33 -8.83
C ILE A 19 -2.58 -19.31 -8.98
N SER A 20 -3.32 -19.94 -8.07
CA SER A 20 -4.78 -20.09 -8.18
C SER A 20 -5.59 -18.93 -7.61
N VAL A 21 -5.01 -18.09 -6.76
CA VAL A 21 -5.75 -17.02 -6.08
C VAL A 21 -5.22 -15.64 -6.51
N THR A 22 -5.91 -15.02 -7.46
CA THR A 22 -6.06 -13.55 -7.38
C THR A 22 -6.96 -13.32 -6.18
N PRO A 23 -6.60 -12.54 -5.15
CA PRO A 23 -7.51 -12.34 -4.04
C PRO A 23 -8.81 -11.78 -4.64
N ALA A 24 -9.93 -12.48 -4.48
CA ALA A 24 -11.20 -12.01 -5.01
C ALA A 24 -11.59 -10.65 -4.36
N SER A 25 -11.09 -10.40 -3.14
CA SER A 25 -11.09 -9.12 -2.44
C SER A 25 -10.17 -8.05 -3.01
N CYS A 26 -9.27 -8.36 -3.97
CA CYS A 26 -8.41 -7.38 -4.64
C CYS A 26 -9.14 -6.59 -5.76
N LEU A 27 -10.42 -6.80 -6.00
CA LEU A 27 -11.15 -6.12 -7.08
C LEU A 27 -12.41 -5.38 -6.61
N SER A 28 -12.75 -5.44 -5.32
CA SER A 28 -14.02 -4.93 -4.80
C SER A 28 -14.03 -3.43 -4.50
N SER A 29 -12.88 -2.77 -4.27
CA SER A 29 -12.81 -1.31 -4.10
C SER A 29 -12.05 -0.67 -5.25
N LEU A 30 -12.76 -0.37 -6.33
CA LEU A 30 -12.18 0.30 -7.50
C LEU A 30 -12.46 1.81 -7.41
N PRO A 31 -11.42 2.67 -7.22
CA PRO A 31 -11.61 4.11 -7.05
C PRO A 31 -12.53 4.75 -8.09
N PHE A 32 -13.42 5.62 -7.62
CA PHE A 32 -14.02 6.64 -8.48
C PHE A 32 -12.93 7.53 -9.11
N ILE A 33 -13.18 7.99 -10.33
CA ILE A 33 -12.38 9.05 -10.96
C ILE A 33 -13.20 10.32 -10.78
N PRO A 34 -13.08 11.05 -9.66
CA PRO A 34 -13.61 12.39 -9.60
C PRO A 34 -12.70 13.26 -10.45
N SER A 35 -13.25 13.86 -11.49
CA SER A 35 -12.80 15.19 -11.86
C SER A 35 -13.92 15.94 -12.56
N ASP A 36 -13.97 17.25 -12.33
CA ASP A 36 -14.62 18.27 -13.16
C ASP A 36 -14.17 18.25 -14.64
N ASP A 37 -13.25 17.34 -14.97
CA ASP A 37 -12.69 17.04 -16.29
C ASP A 37 -13.19 15.70 -16.85
N SER A 38 -14.22 15.11 -16.22
CA SER A 38 -14.75 13.82 -16.65
C SER A 38 -15.29 13.94 -18.08
N LYS A 39 -14.76 13.09 -18.96
CA LYS A 39 -15.25 12.98 -20.34
C LYS A 39 -16.68 12.45 -20.41
N TYR A 40 -17.26 12.02 -19.30
CA TYR A 40 -18.52 11.32 -19.25
C TYR A 40 -19.33 11.79 -18.04
N GLN A 41 -20.64 11.89 -18.22
CA GLN A 41 -21.59 12.23 -17.18
C GLN A 41 -22.73 11.22 -17.24
N CYS A 42 -23.02 10.54 -16.13
CA CYS A 42 -24.27 9.80 -16.00
C CYS A 42 -25.32 10.80 -15.49
N ILE A 43 -26.46 10.87 -16.16
CA ILE A 43 -27.60 11.67 -15.70
C ILE A 43 -28.82 10.77 -15.62
N GLU A 44 -29.65 11.01 -14.62
CA GLU A 44 -30.98 10.43 -14.57
C GLU A 44 -31.93 11.32 -15.37
N THR A 45 -32.79 10.71 -16.19
CA THR A 45 -33.85 11.44 -16.90
C THR A 45 -35.05 11.64 -15.99
N THR A 46 -35.98 12.52 -16.39
CA THR A 46 -37.28 12.67 -15.72
C THR A 46 -38.10 11.38 -15.68
N GLN A 47 -37.74 10.37 -16.47
CA GLN A 47 -38.37 9.05 -16.53
C GLN A 47 -37.63 8.00 -15.68
N GLY A 48 -36.61 8.39 -14.91
CA GLY A 48 -35.77 7.46 -14.14
C GLY A 48 -34.82 6.61 -15.01
N ILE A 49 -34.75 6.86 -16.32
CA ILE A 49 -33.87 6.12 -17.23
C ILE A 49 -32.48 6.76 -17.18
N PRO A 50 -31.41 6.01 -16.84
CA PRO A 50 -30.07 6.55 -16.85
C PRO A 50 -29.56 6.80 -18.27
N LEU A 51 -29.04 8.00 -18.52
CA LEU A 51 -28.37 8.39 -19.76
C LEU A 51 -26.90 8.68 -19.50
N LEU A 52 -26.05 8.10 -20.35
CA LEU A 52 -24.63 8.43 -20.37
C LEU A 52 -24.38 9.50 -21.44
N LYS A 53 -23.89 10.65 -21.00
CA LYS A 53 -23.39 11.71 -21.87
C LYS A 53 -21.87 11.68 -21.93
N LYS A 54 -21.30 12.10 -23.05
CA LYS A 54 -19.86 12.21 -23.28
C LYS A 54 -19.49 13.60 -23.79
N LYS A 55 -18.47 14.22 -23.21
CA LYS A 55 -17.92 15.51 -23.64
C LYS A 55 -17.18 15.35 -24.97
N ILE A 56 -17.70 15.97 -26.04
CA ILE A 56 -17.15 15.98 -27.39
C ILE A 56 -17.09 17.45 -27.84
N ASN A 57 -15.88 17.96 -28.07
CA ASN A 57 -15.62 19.37 -28.41
C ASN A 57 -16.27 20.34 -27.40
N GLY A 58 -16.07 20.07 -26.11
CA GLY A 58 -16.61 20.89 -25.02
C GLY A 58 -18.08 20.66 -24.69
N LYS A 59 -18.87 20.02 -25.56
CA LYS A 59 -20.32 19.78 -25.34
C LYS A 59 -20.61 18.32 -24.96
N PHE A 60 -21.51 18.11 -24.01
CA PHE A 60 -21.97 16.77 -23.66
C PHE A 60 -23.00 16.26 -24.68
N LYS A 61 -22.71 15.12 -25.30
CA LYS A 61 -23.60 14.42 -26.24
C LYS A 61 -24.01 13.08 -25.66
N GLU A 62 -25.26 12.73 -25.79
CA GLU A 62 -25.76 11.40 -25.41
C GLU A 62 -25.05 10.31 -26.21
N ILE A 63 -24.71 9.22 -25.54
CA ILE A 63 -24.10 8.05 -26.15
C ILE A 63 -24.83 6.78 -25.74
N LYS A 64 -24.98 5.85 -26.69
CA LYS A 64 -25.50 4.52 -26.40
C LYS A 64 -24.57 3.80 -25.42
N ILE A 65 -25.04 3.59 -24.18
CA ILE A 65 -24.29 2.99 -23.08
C ILE A 65 -23.65 1.66 -23.50
N ASP A 66 -24.42 0.75 -24.09
CA ASP A 66 -23.94 -0.57 -24.51
C ASP A 66 -22.81 -0.52 -25.54
N ARG A 67 -22.88 0.45 -26.47
CA ARG A 67 -21.82 0.66 -27.45
C ARG A 67 -20.52 1.07 -26.76
N GLU A 68 -20.59 1.91 -25.74
CA GLU A 68 -19.40 2.38 -25.02
C GLU A 68 -18.84 1.29 -24.09
N ILE A 69 -19.70 0.53 -23.39
CA ILE A 69 -19.34 -0.69 -22.64
C ILE A 69 -18.54 -1.63 -23.55
N GLY A 70 -19.04 -1.92 -24.76
CA GLY A 70 -18.37 -2.78 -25.73
C GLY A 70 -16.97 -2.29 -26.12
N LYS A 71 -16.80 -0.97 -26.33
CA LYS A 71 -15.49 -0.38 -26.64
C LYS A 71 -14.51 -0.50 -25.46
N ILE A 72 -14.98 -0.25 -24.24
CA ILE A 72 -14.13 -0.31 -23.05
C ILE A 72 -13.72 -1.75 -22.75
N LYS A 73 -14.64 -2.71 -22.83
CA LYS A 73 -14.32 -4.15 -22.74
C LYS A 73 -13.22 -4.57 -23.71
N LYS A 74 -13.29 -4.11 -24.98
CA LYS A 74 -12.22 -4.35 -25.98
C LYS A 74 -10.88 -3.75 -25.55
N ARG A 75 -10.86 -2.54 -24.97
CA ARG A 75 -9.63 -1.90 -24.44
C ARG A 75 -9.07 -2.66 -23.25
N VAL A 76 -9.90 -3.05 -22.27
CA VAL A 76 -9.48 -3.87 -21.12
C VAL A 76 -8.85 -5.18 -21.61
N LYS A 77 -9.51 -5.89 -22.53
CA LYS A 77 -8.97 -7.13 -23.14
C LYS A 77 -7.63 -6.90 -23.83
N LYS A 78 -7.48 -5.79 -24.57
CA LYS A 78 -6.20 -5.41 -25.21
C LYS A 78 -5.08 -5.20 -24.19
N TYR A 79 -5.34 -4.47 -23.10
CA TYR A 79 -4.33 -4.23 -22.07
C TYR A 79 -4.00 -5.49 -21.26
N LYS A 80 -4.98 -6.34 -20.95
CA LYS A 80 -4.73 -7.66 -20.34
C LYS A 80 -3.75 -8.50 -21.17
N LYS A 81 -3.98 -8.61 -22.49
CA LYS A 81 -3.04 -9.31 -23.39
C LYS A 81 -1.65 -8.67 -23.39
N LYS A 82 -1.58 -7.34 -23.39
CA LYS A 82 -0.31 -6.59 -23.34
C LYS A 82 0.45 -6.84 -22.04
N LEU A 83 -0.23 -6.90 -20.90
CA LEU A 83 0.36 -7.18 -19.59
C LEU A 83 0.98 -8.58 -19.55
N VAL A 84 0.26 -9.60 -20.02
CA VAL A 84 0.79 -10.98 -20.10
C VAL A 84 2.07 -11.03 -20.93
N ARG A 85 2.08 -10.34 -22.09
CA ARG A 85 3.27 -10.26 -22.94
C ARG A 85 4.43 -9.56 -22.24
N LEU A 86 4.19 -8.39 -21.65
CA LEU A 86 5.22 -7.62 -20.96
C LEU A 86 5.79 -8.36 -19.74
N HIS A 87 4.95 -9.07 -18.99
CA HIS A 87 5.41 -9.92 -17.90
C HIS A 87 6.41 -10.97 -18.42
N LYS A 88 6.07 -11.69 -19.50
CA LYS A 88 7.03 -12.64 -20.13
C LYS A 88 8.33 -11.96 -20.57
N GLU A 89 8.23 -10.78 -21.18
CA GLU A 89 9.39 -10.00 -21.64
C GLU A 89 10.29 -9.48 -20.50
N ILE A 90 9.75 -9.30 -19.29
CA ILE A 90 10.50 -8.77 -18.13
C ILE A 90 11.32 -9.85 -17.43
N ARG A 91 10.90 -11.12 -17.51
CA ARG A 91 11.58 -12.23 -16.82
C ARG A 91 13.05 -12.30 -17.24
N GLY A 92 13.94 -12.34 -16.24
CA GLY A 92 15.39 -12.42 -16.44
C GLY A 92 16.06 -11.11 -16.86
N LEU A 93 15.31 -10.03 -17.10
CA LEU A 93 15.93 -8.72 -17.31
C LEU A 93 16.48 -8.16 -16.00
N LYS A 94 17.56 -7.37 -16.10
CA LYS A 94 18.17 -6.64 -14.99
C LYS A 94 18.45 -5.20 -15.37
N GLY A 95 18.66 -4.35 -14.35
CA GLY A 95 19.05 -2.94 -14.50
C GLY A 95 18.12 -2.13 -15.41
N LYS A 96 18.68 -1.25 -16.24
CA LYS A 96 17.93 -0.33 -17.12
C LYS A 96 16.99 -1.03 -18.11
N LYS A 97 17.32 -2.25 -18.56
CA LYS A 97 16.46 -3.01 -19.47
C LYS A 97 15.17 -3.45 -18.76
N TYR A 98 15.31 -3.98 -17.54
CA TYR A 98 14.18 -4.31 -16.67
C TYR A 98 13.34 -3.06 -16.42
N GLU A 99 13.97 -1.97 -15.98
CA GLU A 99 13.29 -0.73 -15.61
C GLU A 99 12.43 -0.17 -16.77
N LYS A 100 13.01 -0.07 -17.98
CA LYS A 100 12.28 0.42 -19.16
C LYS A 100 11.07 -0.46 -19.50
N LYS A 101 11.20 -1.79 -19.39
CA LYS A 101 10.09 -2.72 -19.64
C LYS A 101 9.05 -2.65 -18.52
N PHE A 102 9.51 -2.51 -17.28
CA PHE A 102 8.67 -2.34 -16.12
C PHE A 102 7.81 -1.07 -16.20
N VAL A 103 8.36 0.07 -16.61
CA VAL A 103 7.57 1.29 -16.85
C VAL A 103 6.48 1.05 -17.90
N ASN A 104 6.75 0.25 -18.93
CA ASN A 104 5.73 -0.12 -19.93
C ASN A 104 4.66 -1.05 -19.36
N LEU A 105 5.03 -1.95 -18.45
CA LEU A 105 4.11 -2.81 -17.69
C LEU A 105 3.18 -1.94 -16.85
N TYR A 106 3.74 -1.04 -16.04
CA TYR A 106 2.99 -0.07 -15.24
C TYR A 106 2.01 0.73 -16.12
N ARG A 107 2.48 1.36 -17.20
CA ARG A 107 1.62 2.15 -18.09
C ARG A 107 0.49 1.32 -18.70
N ALA A 108 0.71 0.03 -18.96
CA ALA A 108 -0.33 -0.86 -19.44
C ALA A 108 -1.31 -1.25 -18.32
N HIS A 109 -0.80 -1.48 -17.09
CA HIS A 109 -1.59 -1.79 -15.90
C HIS A 109 -2.48 -0.63 -15.50
N HIS A 110 -1.92 0.56 -15.34
CA HIS A 110 -2.65 1.78 -15.03
C HIS A 110 -3.76 2.08 -16.06
N LYS A 111 -3.47 1.93 -17.36
CA LYS A 111 -4.49 2.06 -18.41
C LYS A 111 -5.56 0.97 -18.32
N MET A 112 -5.19 -0.26 -17.98
CA MET A 112 -6.18 -1.32 -17.74
C MET A 112 -7.06 -0.97 -16.55
N LYS A 113 -6.49 -0.59 -15.41
CA LYS A 113 -7.19 -0.22 -14.16
C LYS A 113 -8.21 0.88 -14.42
N ILE A 114 -7.80 1.99 -15.04
CA ILE A 114 -8.70 3.09 -15.43
C ILE A 114 -9.86 2.59 -16.31
N ASN A 115 -9.58 1.74 -17.31
CA ASN A 115 -10.66 1.24 -18.18
C ASN A 115 -11.57 0.25 -17.44
N THR A 116 -11.07 -0.51 -16.47
CA THR A 116 -11.89 -1.42 -15.64
C THR A 116 -12.78 -0.64 -14.69
N GLN A 117 -12.24 0.36 -13.98
CA GLN A 117 -13.00 1.30 -13.14
C GLN A 117 -14.11 1.97 -13.94
N PHE A 118 -13.73 2.53 -15.09
CA PHE A 118 -14.67 3.22 -15.96
C PHE A 118 -15.74 2.28 -16.52
N LEU A 119 -15.40 1.01 -16.79
CA LEU A 119 -16.37 -0.01 -17.17
C LEU A 119 -17.35 -0.32 -16.03
N SER A 120 -16.87 -0.37 -14.78
CA SER A 120 -17.71 -0.56 -13.59
C SER A 120 -18.70 0.59 -13.46
N GLN A 121 -18.21 1.83 -13.47
CA GLN A 121 -19.04 3.04 -13.38
C GLN A 121 -20.11 3.11 -14.46
N ILE A 122 -19.80 2.76 -15.72
CA ILE A 122 -20.80 2.76 -16.78
C ILE A 122 -21.85 1.66 -16.58
N LYS A 123 -21.48 0.51 -16.02
CA LYS A 123 -22.46 -0.54 -15.68
C LYS A 123 -23.37 -0.09 -14.54
N SER A 124 -22.81 0.50 -13.49
CA SER A 124 -23.59 1.04 -12.37
C SER A 124 -24.56 2.12 -12.88
N CYS A 125 -24.06 3.04 -13.71
CA CYS A 125 -24.89 4.00 -14.44
C CYS A 125 -26.01 3.31 -15.25
N LYS A 126 -25.69 2.25 -16.00
CA LYS A 126 -26.71 1.50 -16.78
C LYS A 126 -27.81 0.91 -15.89
N ASN A 127 -27.45 0.44 -14.70
CA ASN A 127 -28.35 -0.22 -13.77
C ASN A 127 -29.15 0.76 -12.90
N GLY A 128 -28.87 2.07 -12.97
CA GLY A 128 -29.39 3.04 -11.99
C GLY A 128 -28.78 2.87 -10.59
N GLU A 129 -27.71 2.09 -10.47
CA GLU A 129 -26.94 1.90 -9.25
C GLU A 129 -25.97 3.08 -9.14
N PHE A 130 -26.40 4.17 -8.52
CA PHE A 130 -25.52 5.30 -8.24
C PHE A 130 -24.74 5.04 -6.95
N GLU A 131 -23.89 4.02 -6.94
CA GLU A 131 -22.84 3.95 -5.93
C GLU A 131 -21.79 4.99 -6.29
N TYR A 132 -21.96 6.19 -5.72
CA TYR A 132 -20.83 7.09 -5.57
C TYR A 132 -19.88 6.39 -4.61
N ASP A 133 -18.73 5.93 -5.12
CA ASP A 133 -17.62 5.49 -4.28
C ASP A 133 -17.35 6.65 -3.32
N ASP A 134 -17.72 6.40 -2.07
CA ASP A 134 -18.38 7.45 -1.32
C ASP A 134 -17.31 8.40 -0.78
N ILE A 135 -17.25 9.59 -1.39
CA ILE A 135 -16.64 10.75 -0.74
C ILE A 135 -17.59 11.23 0.39
N SER A 136 -18.83 10.75 0.45
CA SER A 136 -19.93 11.25 1.28
C SER A 136 -20.59 10.28 2.28
N THR A 137 -20.26 8.99 2.34
CA THR A 137 -20.30 8.22 3.58
C THR A 137 -18.91 8.47 4.10
N PRO A 138 -18.76 9.43 5.04
CA PRO A 138 -17.52 9.49 5.75
C PRO A 138 -17.45 8.17 6.49
N GLY A 139 -16.71 7.19 5.95
CA GLY A 139 -16.12 6.14 6.76
C GLY A 139 -15.51 6.89 7.93
N ASN A 140 -16.19 6.72 9.08
CA ASN A 140 -16.21 7.53 10.29
C ASN A 140 -15.32 8.79 10.21
N PRO A 141 -15.83 10.03 10.36
CA PRO A 141 -14.98 11.20 10.53
C PRO A 141 -14.25 11.09 11.88
N ALA A 142 -13.32 10.13 11.97
CA ALA A 142 -12.15 10.17 12.79
C ALA A 142 -11.72 11.63 12.78
N GLN A 143 -11.71 12.24 13.95
CA GLN A 143 -11.27 13.60 14.17
C GLN A 143 -9.92 13.73 13.48
N LYS A 144 -9.92 14.28 12.25
CA LYS A 144 -8.68 14.41 11.49
C LYS A 144 -7.83 15.36 12.30
N ILE A 145 -6.69 14.87 12.79
CA ILE A 145 -5.75 15.73 13.46
C ILE A 145 -5.18 16.63 12.37
N SER A 146 -5.31 17.94 12.56
CA SER A 146 -4.71 18.87 11.62
C SER A 146 -3.20 18.70 11.66
N TRP A 147 -2.61 18.38 10.51
CA TRP A 147 -1.17 18.16 10.47
C TRP A 147 -0.44 19.50 10.42
N ASP A 148 0.16 19.81 11.57
CA ASP A 148 1.03 20.95 11.81
C ASP A 148 2.49 20.47 11.86
N ILE A 149 3.31 20.94 10.92
CA ILE A 149 4.70 20.52 10.76
C ILE A 149 5.51 20.83 12.03
N GLY A 150 5.17 21.90 12.75
CA GLY A 150 5.89 22.29 13.98
C GLY A 150 5.46 21.56 15.25
N LYS A 151 4.49 20.64 15.14
CA LYS A 151 3.99 19.83 16.27
C LYS A 151 3.99 18.33 15.94
N GLU A 152 4.85 17.92 15.02
CA GLU A 152 4.85 16.55 14.55
C GLU A 152 5.20 15.54 15.63
N VAL A 153 4.33 14.55 15.78
CA VAL A 153 4.62 13.37 16.58
C VAL A 153 5.49 12.41 15.75
N GLY A 154 6.56 11.92 16.38
CA GLY A 154 7.42 10.88 15.80
C GLY A 154 8.26 11.33 14.62
N TYR A 155 8.63 12.62 14.55
CA TYR A 155 9.61 13.09 13.57
C TYR A 155 10.95 12.37 13.79
N GLN A 156 11.45 11.75 12.74
CA GLN A 156 12.74 11.11 12.67
C GLN A 156 13.56 11.82 11.58
N PRO A 157 14.59 12.60 11.97
CA PRO A 157 15.46 13.25 11.01
C PRO A 157 16.24 12.21 10.21
N ALA A 158 16.81 12.67 9.11
CA ALA A 158 17.66 11.81 8.32
C ALA A 158 18.89 11.37 9.13
N ALA A 159 19.26 10.09 9.02
CA ALA A 159 20.43 9.57 9.74
C ALA A 159 21.73 10.33 9.43
N ASP A 160 21.83 10.92 8.24
CA ASP A 160 22.96 11.75 7.81
C ASP A 160 22.76 13.26 8.07
N LYS A 161 21.64 13.65 8.69
CA LYS A 161 21.31 15.02 9.10
C LYS A 161 20.51 15.03 10.42
N LEU A 162 21.16 14.65 11.51
CA LEU A 162 20.50 14.50 12.82
C LEU A 162 19.88 15.80 13.37
N ASN A 163 20.30 16.96 12.87
CA ASN A 163 19.82 18.29 13.30
C ASN A 163 18.84 18.94 12.30
N GLU A 164 18.44 18.26 11.23
CA GLU A 164 17.41 18.77 10.31
C GLU A 164 16.07 18.79 11.05
N SER A 165 15.37 19.94 11.04
CA SER A 165 14.01 20.05 11.59
C SER A 165 12.97 19.45 10.65
N ALA A 166 11.76 19.19 11.16
CA ALA A 166 10.63 18.77 10.33
C ALA A 166 10.31 19.80 9.24
N GLU A 167 10.30 21.08 9.60
CA GLU A 167 10.10 22.20 8.68
C GLU A 167 11.12 22.17 7.54
N GLU A 168 12.40 22.05 7.87
CA GLU A 168 13.47 22.00 6.86
C GLU A 168 13.37 20.74 5.99
N ALA A 169 13.11 19.58 6.61
CA ALA A 169 13.00 18.31 5.90
C ALA A 169 11.86 18.35 4.87
N PHE A 170 10.69 18.88 5.24
CA PHE A 170 9.49 18.88 4.39
C PHE A 170 9.34 20.14 3.52
N ALA A 171 10.09 21.21 3.77
CA ALA A 171 10.09 22.40 2.93
C ALA A 171 10.52 22.08 1.48
N PHE A 172 9.84 22.67 0.50
CA PHE A 172 10.24 22.58 -0.91
C PHE A 172 9.89 23.88 -1.62
N ASP A 173 10.67 24.24 -2.64
CA ASP A 173 10.41 25.40 -3.49
C ASP A 173 9.93 24.96 -4.87
N SER A 174 8.96 25.68 -5.44
CA SER A 174 8.36 25.36 -6.75
C SER A 174 9.34 25.53 -7.93
N LYS A 175 10.45 26.25 -7.72
CA LYS A 175 11.49 26.45 -8.74
C LYS A 175 12.33 25.18 -8.93
N ASN A 176 12.67 24.47 -7.86
CA ASN A 176 13.47 23.25 -7.89
C ASN A 176 12.63 21.98 -7.86
N TYR A 177 11.37 22.05 -7.44
CA TYR A 177 10.48 20.88 -7.33
C TYR A 177 9.37 20.89 -8.38
N PHE A 178 9.09 19.72 -8.94
CA PHE A 178 7.79 19.43 -9.55
C PHE A 178 6.84 19.07 -8.41
N VAL A 179 5.74 19.82 -8.28
CA VAL A 179 4.79 19.62 -7.19
C VAL A 179 3.44 19.21 -7.78
N LYS A 180 2.85 18.17 -7.22
CA LYS A 180 1.48 17.78 -7.51
C LYS A 180 0.73 17.60 -6.20
N SER A 181 -0.49 18.12 -6.14
CA SER A 181 -1.39 17.90 -5.01
C SER A 181 -2.73 17.37 -5.50
N LYS A 182 -3.37 16.52 -4.69
CA LYS A 182 -4.73 16.00 -4.93
C LYS A 182 -5.43 15.83 -3.60
N LYS A 183 -6.74 16.12 -3.56
CA LYS A 183 -7.60 15.76 -2.42
C LYS A 183 -8.11 14.33 -2.64
N ILE A 184 -7.89 13.44 -1.67
CA ILE A 184 -8.31 12.04 -1.68
C ILE A 184 -9.10 11.80 -0.39
N HIS A 185 -10.35 11.35 -0.46
CA HIS A 185 -11.25 11.18 0.71
C HIS A 185 -11.21 12.37 1.69
N GLY A 186 -11.29 13.58 1.14
CA GLY A 186 -11.25 14.81 1.93
C GLY A 186 -9.85 15.24 2.44
N THR A 187 -8.81 14.43 2.29
CA THR A 187 -7.43 14.68 2.77
C THR A 187 -6.53 15.17 1.64
N LYS A 188 -5.67 16.16 1.91
CA LYS A 188 -4.76 16.73 0.92
C LYS A 188 -3.45 15.96 0.87
N VAL A 189 -3.16 15.29 -0.23
CA VAL A 189 -1.86 14.66 -0.48
C VAL A 189 -1.02 15.58 -1.37
N ILE A 190 0.25 15.79 -1.01
CA ILE A 190 1.22 16.61 -1.75
C ILE A 190 2.43 15.73 -2.08
N VAL A 191 2.82 15.71 -3.35
CA VAL A 191 4.03 15.04 -3.82
C VAL A 191 4.96 16.08 -4.43
N ALA A 192 6.15 16.24 -3.83
CA ALA A 192 7.19 17.16 -4.28
C ALA A 192 8.40 16.37 -4.77
N LEU A 193 8.72 16.48 -6.06
CA LEU A 193 9.81 15.76 -6.71
C LEU A 193 10.90 16.73 -7.17
N HIS A 194 12.10 16.62 -6.63
CA HIS A 194 13.20 17.49 -7.04
C HIS A 194 13.51 17.31 -8.54
N LYS A 195 13.59 18.41 -9.31
CA LYS A 195 13.71 18.38 -10.77
C LYS A 195 15.00 17.71 -11.27
N SER A 196 16.03 17.59 -10.43
CA SER A 196 17.27 16.88 -10.79
C SER A 196 17.07 15.38 -11.02
N ILE A 197 16.02 14.76 -10.45
CA ILE A 197 15.64 13.36 -10.69
C ILE A 197 15.51 13.09 -12.19
N PHE A 198 15.02 14.07 -12.95
CA PHE A 198 14.69 13.92 -14.36
C PHE A 198 15.83 14.32 -15.30
N LYS A 199 16.88 14.98 -14.81
CA LYS A 199 18.01 15.44 -15.64
C LYS A 199 19.02 14.34 -15.98
N LYS A 200 19.02 13.23 -15.25
CA LYS A 200 20.07 12.20 -15.33
C LYS A 200 19.59 10.81 -15.78
N ASN A 201 18.36 10.69 -16.30
CA ASN A 201 17.73 9.38 -16.55
C ASN A 201 17.85 8.45 -15.33
N ILE A 202 17.71 9.01 -14.10
CA ILE A 202 17.71 8.23 -12.86
C ILE A 202 16.54 7.25 -12.89
N THR A 203 15.45 7.66 -13.52
CA THR A 203 14.27 6.82 -13.73
C THR A 203 13.70 6.98 -15.14
N ALA A 204 13.08 5.93 -15.65
CA ALA A 204 12.29 5.92 -16.88
C ALA A 204 10.84 6.44 -16.68
N PHE A 205 10.43 6.71 -15.43
CA PHE A 205 9.15 7.34 -15.13
C PHE A 205 9.22 8.86 -15.33
N LYS A 206 8.12 9.45 -15.82
CA LYS A 206 7.94 10.90 -15.85
C LYS A 206 7.60 11.43 -14.45
N PRO A 207 7.90 12.71 -14.12
CA PRO A 207 7.53 13.32 -12.83
C PRO A 207 6.07 13.12 -12.46
N LYS A 208 5.18 13.37 -13.44
CA LYS A 208 3.74 13.20 -13.27
C LYS A 208 3.36 11.75 -12.94
N GLU A 209 4.04 10.76 -13.56
CA GLU A 209 3.76 9.34 -13.32
C GLU A 209 4.17 8.93 -11.91
N ILE A 210 5.31 9.39 -11.39
CA ILE A 210 5.71 9.13 -9.99
C ILE A 210 4.70 9.75 -9.03
N ALA A 211 4.33 11.02 -9.25
CA ALA A 211 3.35 11.67 -8.39
C ALA A 211 1.97 10.99 -8.44
N ASP A 212 1.53 10.53 -9.62
CA ASP A 212 0.31 9.73 -9.78
C ASP A 212 0.40 8.42 -9.00
N ILE A 213 1.51 7.68 -9.11
CA ILE A 213 1.74 6.44 -8.36
C ILE A 213 1.65 6.68 -6.86
N THR A 214 2.36 7.68 -6.33
CA THR A 214 2.36 7.98 -4.89
C THR A 214 0.97 8.38 -4.39
N ILE A 215 0.23 9.17 -5.16
CA ILE A 215 -1.16 9.55 -4.84
C ILE A 215 -2.08 8.31 -4.86
N ASP A 216 -1.94 7.45 -5.85
CA ASP A 216 -2.71 6.20 -5.94
C ASP A 216 -2.35 5.28 -4.76
N MET A 217 -1.09 5.24 -4.30
CA MET A 217 -0.70 4.48 -3.09
C MET A 217 -1.45 4.97 -1.84
N PHE A 218 -1.53 6.28 -1.59
CA PHE A 218 -2.33 6.80 -0.46
C PHE A 218 -3.80 6.41 -0.56
N HIS A 219 -4.36 6.43 -1.76
CA HIS A 219 -5.73 6.00 -1.97
C HIS A 219 -5.92 4.51 -1.65
N GLU A 220 -5.01 3.62 -2.08
CA GLU A 220 -5.10 2.20 -1.71
C GLU A 220 -4.90 1.97 -0.20
N ILE A 221 -3.97 2.68 0.44
CA ILE A 221 -3.74 2.59 1.89
C ILE A 221 -4.99 3.01 2.67
N TRP A 222 -5.71 4.04 2.20
CA TRP A 222 -6.96 4.47 2.82
C TRP A 222 -7.98 3.33 2.95
N HIS A 223 -8.09 2.45 1.95
CA HIS A 223 -9.01 1.31 1.99
C HIS A 223 -8.63 0.27 3.04
N PHE A 224 -7.34 0.12 3.38
CA PHE A 224 -6.91 -0.84 4.40
C PHE A 224 -7.29 -0.41 5.81
N PHE A 225 -7.33 0.90 6.07
CA PHE A 225 -7.60 1.46 7.39
C PHE A 225 -8.98 2.14 7.49
N ASN A 226 -9.70 2.25 6.37
CA ASN A 226 -10.98 2.94 6.25
C ASN A 226 -10.95 4.38 6.82
N GLY A 227 -9.87 5.11 6.53
CA GLY A 227 -9.68 6.45 7.08
C GLY A 227 -8.29 7.03 6.87
N PHE A 228 -8.18 8.35 6.95
CA PHE A 228 -6.90 9.06 7.10
C PHE A 228 -6.81 9.62 8.52
N PRO A 229 -5.72 9.41 9.27
CA PRO A 229 -5.54 10.03 10.57
C PRO A 229 -5.27 11.53 10.48
N LEU A 230 -4.79 12.00 9.32
CA LEU A 230 -4.41 13.40 9.10
C LEU A 230 -5.20 14.05 7.96
N ASP A 231 -5.33 15.36 8.03
CA ASP A 231 -5.92 16.19 6.97
C ASP A 231 -4.97 16.44 5.78
N LYS A 232 -3.66 16.23 5.98
CA LYS A 232 -2.62 16.51 4.99
C LYS A 232 -1.45 15.52 5.08
N TYR A 233 -0.94 15.13 3.92
CA TYR A 233 0.28 14.33 3.78
C TYR A 233 1.25 14.94 2.76
N ILE A 234 2.55 14.79 3.02
CA ILE A 234 3.62 15.23 2.11
C ILE A 234 4.58 14.08 1.84
N VAL A 235 4.81 13.79 0.55
CA VAL A 235 5.93 12.96 0.10
C VAL A 235 6.90 13.83 -0.68
N LYS A 236 8.14 13.93 -0.19
CA LYS A 236 9.21 14.72 -0.81
C LYS A 236 10.32 13.80 -1.29
N ILE A 237 10.66 13.86 -2.57
CA ILE A 237 11.84 13.20 -3.12
C ILE A 237 12.89 14.26 -3.40
N ARG A 238 13.90 14.33 -2.53
CA ARG A 238 14.98 15.31 -2.57
C ARG A 238 16.08 14.94 -3.54
N ASN A 239 16.93 15.90 -3.88
CA ASN A 239 18.13 15.64 -4.67
C ASN A 239 19.03 14.61 -3.97
N SER A 240 19.67 13.73 -4.73
CA SER A 240 20.63 12.75 -4.21
C SER A 240 21.87 13.35 -3.54
N LYS A 241 22.12 14.65 -3.78
CA LYS A 241 23.17 15.44 -3.13
C LYS A 241 22.72 16.13 -1.84
N GLU A 242 21.41 16.28 -1.61
CA GLU A 242 20.90 16.93 -0.40
C GLU A 242 21.03 16.02 0.82
N SER A 243 20.73 14.73 0.66
CA SER A 243 21.01 13.67 1.63
C SER A 243 20.83 12.29 0.97
N SER A 244 21.44 11.28 1.55
CA SER A 244 21.32 9.87 1.16
C SER A 244 20.24 9.10 1.90
N SER A 245 19.80 9.59 3.06
CA SER A 245 18.85 8.92 3.94
C SER A 245 17.41 9.38 3.72
N TYR A 246 16.49 8.88 4.53
CA TYR A 246 15.09 9.28 4.60
C TYR A 246 14.82 10.11 5.85
N ALA A 247 13.77 10.94 5.84
CA ALA A 247 13.23 11.57 7.05
C ALA A 247 11.73 11.26 7.13
N LEU A 248 11.22 10.98 8.33
CA LEU A 248 9.88 10.45 8.53
C LEU A 248 9.14 11.25 9.57
N SER A 249 7.84 11.38 9.40
CA SER A 249 6.92 11.86 10.43
C SER A 249 5.56 11.20 10.26
N GLN A 250 4.58 11.53 11.11
CA GLN A 250 3.24 11.00 10.98
C GLN A 250 2.55 11.40 9.66
N GLY A 251 2.81 12.59 9.13
CA GLY A 251 2.20 13.07 7.88
C GLY A 251 3.17 13.26 6.72
N GLY A 252 4.46 13.00 6.95
CA GLY A 252 5.52 13.36 6.04
C GLY A 252 6.48 12.21 5.81
N VAL A 253 6.88 12.05 4.54
CA VAL A 253 7.93 11.12 4.15
C VAL A 253 8.89 11.79 3.16
N VAL A 254 10.17 11.85 3.51
CA VAL A 254 11.25 12.39 2.66
C VAL A 254 12.20 11.28 2.25
N PHE A 255 12.52 11.19 0.96
CA PHE A 255 13.51 10.23 0.45
C PHE A 255 14.53 10.89 -0.46
N SER A 256 15.76 10.38 -0.40
CA SER A 256 16.76 10.66 -1.43
C SER A 256 16.33 10.11 -2.79
N ALA A 257 16.57 10.87 -3.87
CA ALA A 257 16.45 10.37 -5.24
C ALA A 257 17.27 9.10 -5.53
N LYS A 258 18.29 8.79 -4.72
CA LYS A 258 19.05 7.52 -4.82
C LYS A 258 18.17 6.30 -4.52
N ASN A 259 17.14 6.48 -3.70
CA ASN A 259 16.26 5.41 -3.24
C ASN A 259 14.97 5.33 -4.07
N LEU A 260 14.84 6.11 -5.14
CA LEU A 260 13.65 6.16 -5.97
C LEU A 260 13.33 4.80 -6.64
N ASP A 261 14.36 4.01 -6.93
CA ASP A 261 14.19 2.66 -7.49
C ASP A 261 13.66 1.67 -6.44
N ASN A 262 13.80 2.00 -5.16
CA ASN A 262 13.27 1.19 -4.06
C ASN A 262 11.80 1.56 -3.78
N LYS A 263 10.94 1.10 -4.68
CA LYS A 263 9.48 1.27 -4.60
C LYS A 263 8.86 0.76 -3.30
N LEU A 264 9.52 -0.21 -2.64
CA LEU A 264 9.07 -0.80 -1.38
C LEU A 264 9.12 0.22 -0.26
N ILE A 265 10.20 1.00 -0.20
CA ILE A 265 10.39 2.00 0.85
C ILE A 265 9.27 3.05 0.83
N THR A 266 8.80 3.52 -0.34
CA THR A 266 7.82 4.62 -0.36
C THR A 266 6.48 4.23 0.28
N ALA A 267 5.89 3.10 -0.13
CA ALA A 267 4.60 2.69 0.43
C ALA A 267 4.73 2.19 1.88
N HIS A 268 5.84 1.52 2.22
CA HIS A 268 6.14 1.05 3.57
C HIS A 268 6.11 2.19 4.57
N GLU A 269 6.88 3.25 4.32
CA GLU A 269 6.92 4.41 5.21
C GLU A 269 5.61 5.22 5.22
N MET A 270 4.87 5.22 4.11
CA MET A 270 3.55 5.84 4.06
C MET A 270 2.55 5.12 4.98
N ILE A 271 2.55 3.78 4.97
CA ILE A 271 1.68 2.96 5.84
C ILE A 271 2.00 3.21 7.32
N HIS A 272 3.26 3.45 7.67
CA HIS A 272 3.64 3.78 9.05
C HIS A 272 2.95 5.02 9.62
N SER A 273 2.42 5.91 8.77
CA SER A 273 1.56 7.02 9.22
C SER A 273 0.37 6.52 10.05
N TRP A 274 -0.17 5.33 9.70
CA TRP A 274 -1.19 4.64 10.46
C TRP A 274 -0.53 3.69 11.48
N ASN A 275 0.17 2.67 10.97
CA ASN A 275 0.65 1.52 11.74
C ASN A 275 2.06 1.78 12.32
N GLY A 276 2.16 1.95 13.62
CA GLY A 276 3.41 2.28 14.32
C GLY A 276 3.56 3.77 14.70
N LYS A 277 2.73 4.66 14.14
CA LYS A 277 2.65 6.07 14.58
C LYS A 277 1.29 6.42 15.18
N THR A 278 0.21 6.31 14.41
CA THR A 278 -1.14 6.66 14.92
C THR A 278 -1.66 5.62 15.91
N PHE A 279 -1.53 4.34 15.57
CA PHE A 279 -1.74 3.26 16.54
C PHE A 279 -0.47 2.42 16.63
N ASN A 280 -0.09 2.06 17.85
CA ASN A 280 1.13 1.33 18.13
C ASN A 280 0.96 0.45 19.37
N TYR A 281 1.84 -0.53 19.55
CA TYR A 281 1.79 -1.42 20.70
C TYR A 281 2.35 -0.77 21.96
N GLU A 282 1.98 -1.32 23.11
CA GLU A 282 2.55 -0.98 24.41
C GLU A 282 3.97 -1.57 24.55
N PRO A 283 4.99 -0.77 24.86
CA PRO A 283 6.34 -1.29 25.04
C PRO A 283 6.42 -2.29 26.19
N ASP A 284 7.07 -3.43 25.97
CA ASP A 284 7.32 -4.48 26.97
C ASP A 284 8.35 -4.11 28.07
N GLY A 285 8.88 -2.88 28.05
CA GLY A 285 9.89 -2.39 28.99
C GLY A 285 11.33 -2.88 28.72
N SER A 286 11.57 -3.74 27.72
CA SER A 286 12.89 -4.30 27.43
C SER A 286 13.90 -3.31 26.84
N GLY A 287 13.42 -2.18 26.33
CA GLY A 287 14.24 -1.23 25.55
C GLY A 287 14.61 -1.73 24.15
N ASN A 288 14.13 -2.91 23.74
CA ASN A 288 14.33 -3.40 22.38
C ASN A 288 13.57 -2.54 21.36
N LEU A 289 14.22 -2.27 20.23
CA LEU A 289 13.62 -1.57 19.10
C LEU A 289 12.47 -2.36 18.45
N PHE A 290 12.58 -3.69 18.43
CA PHE A 290 11.60 -4.64 17.93
C PHE A 290 11.22 -5.62 19.03
N GLN A 291 9.92 -5.83 19.19
CA GLN A 291 9.25 -6.62 20.24
C GLN A 291 8.29 -7.63 19.59
N LEU A 292 7.55 -8.41 20.40
CA LEU A 292 6.61 -9.42 19.88
C LEU A 292 5.69 -8.81 18.83
N GLU A 293 5.02 -7.73 19.20
CA GLU A 293 4.02 -7.02 18.40
C GLU A 293 4.62 -6.37 17.13
N THR A 294 5.94 -6.46 16.91
CA THR A 294 6.57 -6.02 15.65
C THR A 294 6.08 -6.81 14.44
N TYR A 295 5.54 -8.03 14.60
CA TYR A 295 4.86 -8.70 13.48
C TYR A 295 3.64 -7.90 12.99
N ILE A 296 3.01 -7.08 13.84
CA ILE A 296 1.98 -6.12 13.42
C ILE A 296 2.62 -4.90 12.77
N THR A 297 3.49 -4.18 13.50
CA THR A 297 3.95 -2.85 13.04
C THR A 297 4.84 -2.92 11.81
N GLU A 298 5.69 -3.93 11.69
CA GLU A 298 6.56 -4.13 10.53
C GLU A 298 6.01 -5.19 9.60
N GLY A 299 5.60 -6.35 10.13
CA GLY A 299 5.13 -7.47 9.30
C GLY A 299 3.91 -7.14 8.45
N MET A 300 2.87 -6.56 9.06
CA MET A 300 1.67 -6.14 8.33
C MET A 300 1.97 -4.97 7.41
N THR A 301 2.88 -4.08 7.79
CA THR A 301 3.33 -2.98 6.94
C THR A 301 4.02 -3.49 5.67
N ILE A 302 4.89 -4.50 5.77
CA ILE A 302 5.52 -5.14 4.61
C ILE A 302 4.45 -5.83 3.75
N TYR A 303 3.52 -6.56 4.37
CA TYR A 303 2.44 -7.23 3.66
C TYR A 303 1.54 -6.25 2.88
N PHE A 304 1.12 -5.17 3.51
CA PHE A 304 0.33 -4.12 2.87
C PHE A 304 1.12 -3.34 1.82
N THR A 305 2.41 -3.12 2.02
CA THR A 305 3.31 -2.54 1.00
C THR A 305 3.26 -3.37 -0.27
N ASN A 306 3.39 -4.70 -0.13
CA ASN A 306 3.33 -5.62 -1.25
C ASN A 306 1.95 -5.57 -1.94
N ARG A 307 0.85 -5.55 -1.16
CA ARG A 307 -0.51 -5.42 -1.71
C ARG A 307 -0.70 -4.11 -2.47
N VAL A 308 -0.32 -2.97 -1.90
CA VAL A 308 -0.36 -1.65 -2.55
C VAL A 308 0.40 -1.65 -3.86
N GLN A 309 1.60 -2.24 -3.89
CA GLN A 309 2.36 -2.36 -5.14
C GLN A 309 1.64 -3.25 -6.16
N GLY A 310 1.02 -4.35 -5.73
CA GLY A 310 0.14 -5.17 -6.56
C GLY A 310 -0.97 -4.36 -7.22
N PHE A 311 -1.64 -3.51 -6.43
CA PHE A 311 -2.78 -2.69 -6.87
C PHE A 311 -2.36 -1.53 -7.78
N VAL A 312 -1.38 -0.75 -7.36
CA VAL A 312 -0.97 0.49 -8.04
C VAL A 312 -0.06 0.17 -9.22
N MET A 313 0.89 -0.74 -9.05
CA MET A 313 1.97 -0.97 -10.01
C MET A 313 1.65 -2.12 -10.96
N SER A 314 1.54 -3.33 -10.41
CA SER A 314 1.05 -4.52 -11.09
C SER A 314 1.02 -5.73 -10.15
N GLU A 315 0.08 -6.65 -10.35
CA GLU A 315 0.01 -7.94 -9.65
C GLU A 315 1.31 -8.75 -9.74
N PHE A 316 2.10 -8.55 -10.81
CA PHE A 316 3.41 -9.18 -10.96
C PHE A 316 4.37 -8.79 -9.84
N GLU A 317 4.43 -7.51 -9.45
CA GLU A 317 5.32 -7.05 -8.38
C GLU A 317 4.95 -7.67 -7.04
N TYR A 318 3.66 -7.79 -6.74
CA TYR A 318 3.18 -8.48 -5.55
C TYR A 318 3.66 -9.93 -5.54
N LYS A 319 3.42 -10.68 -6.63
CA LYS A 319 3.80 -12.09 -6.73
C LYS A 319 5.31 -12.31 -6.66
N ASP A 320 6.09 -11.47 -7.34
CA ASP A 320 7.55 -11.57 -7.35
C ASP A 320 8.14 -11.28 -5.97
N THR A 321 7.62 -10.25 -5.28
CA THR A 321 8.08 -9.88 -3.94
C THR A 321 7.68 -10.93 -2.89
N MET A 322 6.42 -11.41 -2.92
CA MET A 322 5.99 -12.49 -2.02
C MET A 322 6.81 -13.77 -2.23
N LYS A 323 7.17 -14.08 -3.48
CA LYS A 323 8.05 -15.21 -3.81
C LYS A 323 9.47 -14.99 -3.28
N SER A 324 10.00 -13.78 -3.40
CA SER A 324 11.33 -13.42 -2.86
C SER A 324 11.37 -13.56 -1.33
N LEU A 325 10.35 -13.05 -0.62
CA LEU A 325 10.26 -13.17 0.85
C LEU A 325 10.09 -14.62 1.28
N TRP A 326 9.32 -15.42 0.53
CA TRP A 326 9.26 -16.87 0.74
C TRP A 326 10.63 -17.53 0.59
N PHE A 327 11.38 -17.20 -0.47
CA PHE A 327 12.74 -17.75 -0.63
C PHE A 327 13.67 -17.35 0.50
N GLN A 328 13.62 -16.09 0.92
CA GLN A 328 14.40 -15.61 2.07
C GLN A 328 14.07 -16.39 3.35
N TYR A 329 12.79 -16.70 3.57
CA TYR A 329 12.36 -17.53 4.69
C TYR A 329 12.92 -18.95 4.59
N ILE A 330 12.65 -19.68 3.50
CA ILE A 330 13.06 -21.10 3.40
C ILE A 330 14.58 -21.29 3.41
N GLU A 331 15.36 -20.35 2.90
CA GLU A 331 16.83 -20.40 2.94
C GLU A 331 17.39 -20.30 4.37
N ARG A 332 16.60 -19.83 5.32
CA ARG A 332 16.99 -19.59 6.71
C ARG A 332 16.38 -20.59 7.69
N ILE A 333 15.39 -21.38 7.28
CA ILE A 333 14.84 -22.43 8.13
C ILE A 333 15.92 -23.49 8.45
N GLY A 334 15.97 -23.97 9.69
CA GLY A 334 16.98 -24.91 10.19
C GLY A 334 18.37 -24.31 10.39
N THR A 335 18.54 -23.00 10.16
CA THR A 335 19.79 -22.27 10.45
C THR A 335 19.72 -21.58 11.82
N LYS A 336 20.80 -20.89 12.23
CA LYS A 336 20.80 -20.07 13.45
C LYS A 336 19.82 -18.88 13.46
N TYR A 337 19.15 -18.62 12.34
CA TYR A 337 18.14 -17.56 12.19
C TYR A 337 16.70 -18.09 12.36
N ASP A 338 16.51 -19.41 12.39
CA ASP A 338 15.23 -20.07 12.61
C ASP A 338 14.90 -20.09 14.10
N LEU A 339 14.37 -18.98 14.59
CA LEU A 339 14.08 -18.73 16.01
C LEU A 339 12.58 -18.43 16.20
N PRO A 340 12.04 -18.65 17.41
CA PRO A 340 10.74 -18.09 17.79
C PRO A 340 10.69 -16.58 17.53
N PHE A 341 9.52 -16.05 17.18
CA PHE A 341 9.44 -14.68 16.66
C PHE A 341 9.89 -13.64 17.70
N GLN A 342 9.60 -13.88 18.98
CA GLN A 342 10.04 -13.03 20.09
C GLN A 342 11.58 -12.95 20.16
N GLU A 343 12.26 -14.09 20.10
CA GLU A 343 13.73 -14.12 20.14
C GLU A 343 14.33 -13.51 18.87
N LEU A 344 13.73 -13.77 17.73
CA LEU A 344 14.13 -13.20 16.44
C LEU A 344 14.07 -11.66 16.47
N SER A 345 12.98 -11.10 17.00
CA SER A 345 12.77 -9.65 17.13
C SER A 345 13.78 -9.02 18.10
N ALA A 346 14.06 -9.66 19.23
CA ALA A 346 15.09 -9.20 20.17
C ALA A 346 16.49 -9.19 19.49
N LYS A 347 16.87 -10.24 18.76
CA LYS A 347 18.16 -10.27 18.03
C LYS A 347 18.21 -9.27 16.88
N ALA A 348 17.10 -9.05 16.18
CA ALA A 348 16.98 -8.01 15.17
C ALA A 348 17.19 -6.60 15.76
N SER A 349 16.73 -6.38 17.00
CA SER A 349 16.89 -5.11 17.72
C SER A 349 18.33 -4.77 18.03
N LEU A 350 19.15 -5.77 18.35
CA LEU A 350 20.59 -5.59 18.60
C LEU A 350 21.33 -5.02 17.38
N ALA A 351 20.80 -5.22 16.17
CA ALA A 351 21.34 -4.64 14.94
C ALA A 351 20.92 -3.16 14.71
N GLY A 352 20.17 -2.56 15.64
CA GLY A 352 19.73 -1.16 15.56
C GLY A 352 18.86 -0.91 14.33
N THR A 353 19.11 0.18 13.59
CA THR A 353 18.43 0.51 12.32
C THR A 353 19.14 -0.04 11.07
N GLY A 354 20.31 -0.68 11.22
CA GLY A 354 21.09 -1.24 10.11
C GLY A 354 20.48 -2.51 9.50
N THR A 355 21.11 -3.06 8.45
CA THR A 355 20.70 -4.35 7.87
C THR A 355 21.34 -5.52 8.62
N SER A 356 20.57 -6.58 8.90
CA SER A 356 21.09 -7.82 9.48
C SER A 356 20.29 -9.03 8.98
N GLU A 357 20.90 -10.21 9.04
CA GLU A 357 20.22 -11.46 8.69
C GLU A 357 19.01 -11.76 9.60
N TYR A 358 19.08 -11.36 10.88
CA TYR A 358 17.94 -11.45 11.80
C TYR A 358 16.78 -10.55 11.35
N LYS A 359 17.06 -9.33 10.89
CA LYS A 359 16.01 -8.47 10.32
C LYS A 359 15.43 -9.02 9.04
N THR A 360 16.27 -9.48 8.12
CA THR A 360 15.81 -10.10 6.86
C THR A 360 14.88 -11.28 7.15
N MET A 361 15.26 -12.13 8.10
CA MET A 361 14.41 -13.24 8.55
C MET A 361 13.13 -12.75 9.23
N MET A 362 13.21 -11.76 10.13
CA MET A 362 12.05 -11.18 10.81
C MET A 362 11.03 -10.60 9.81
N SER A 363 11.52 -9.85 8.82
CA SER A 363 10.69 -9.28 7.74
C SER A 363 10.04 -10.36 6.88
N ALA A 364 10.79 -11.39 6.48
CA ALA A 364 10.25 -12.51 5.70
C ALA A 364 9.20 -13.29 6.50
N TYR A 365 9.51 -13.64 7.74
CA TYR A 365 8.64 -14.36 8.67
C TYR A 365 7.33 -13.61 8.90
N SER A 366 7.42 -12.35 9.32
CA SER A 366 6.25 -11.55 9.71
C SER A 366 5.34 -11.22 8.52
N ASN A 367 5.90 -10.99 7.33
CA ASN A 367 5.09 -10.85 6.11
C ASN A 367 4.35 -12.16 5.74
N LEU A 368 5.01 -13.32 5.89
CA LEU A 368 4.36 -14.61 5.63
C LEU A 368 3.30 -14.93 6.68
N PHE A 369 3.55 -14.59 7.95
CA PHE A 369 2.55 -14.65 9.03
C PHE A 369 1.32 -13.81 8.67
N ALA A 370 1.52 -12.54 8.28
CA ALA A 370 0.46 -11.64 7.84
C ALA A 370 -0.37 -12.25 6.71
N TYR A 371 0.30 -12.81 5.70
CA TYR A 371 -0.35 -13.48 4.60
C TYR A 371 -1.19 -14.69 5.06
N LEU A 372 -0.66 -15.54 5.94
CA LEU A 372 -1.39 -16.71 6.45
C LEU A 372 -2.59 -16.31 7.31
N LEU A 373 -2.44 -15.29 8.16
CA LEU A 373 -3.54 -14.76 8.97
C LEU A 373 -4.66 -14.23 8.06
N ASP A 374 -4.31 -13.47 7.02
CA ASP A 374 -5.28 -12.99 6.03
C ASP A 374 -5.99 -14.16 5.32
N ARG A 375 -5.29 -15.25 5.00
CA ARG A 375 -5.92 -16.45 4.41
C ARG A 375 -6.87 -17.14 5.38
N GLU A 376 -6.54 -17.21 6.67
CA GLU A 376 -7.42 -17.78 7.69
C GLU A 376 -8.68 -16.93 7.92
N LEU A 377 -8.53 -15.60 7.87
CA LEU A 377 -9.66 -14.67 7.95
C LEU A 377 -10.59 -14.78 6.74
N VAL A 378 -10.02 -14.89 5.53
CA VAL A 378 -10.80 -15.04 4.28
C VAL A 378 -11.67 -16.30 4.28
N LYS A 379 -11.21 -17.41 4.87
CA LYS A 379 -12.04 -18.61 5.02
C LYS A 379 -13.31 -18.38 5.84
N ARG A 380 -13.31 -17.36 6.69
CA ARG A 380 -14.40 -16.99 7.59
C ARG A 380 -15.21 -15.77 7.10
N GLY A 381 -14.93 -15.28 5.90
CA GLY A 381 -15.60 -14.10 5.33
C GLY A 381 -15.01 -12.75 5.76
N TYR A 382 -13.86 -12.74 6.43
CA TYR A 382 -13.14 -11.53 6.85
C TYR A 382 -11.82 -11.39 6.09
N SER A 383 -11.07 -10.35 6.40
CA SER A 383 -9.73 -10.09 5.89
C SER A 383 -8.86 -9.48 6.97
N ILE A 384 -7.55 -9.42 6.72
CA ILE A 384 -6.65 -8.71 7.62
C ILE A 384 -6.90 -7.19 7.64
N ASP A 385 -7.60 -6.65 6.63
CA ASP A 385 -8.01 -5.24 6.62
C ASP A 385 -8.99 -5.00 7.77
N ASP A 386 -9.90 -5.93 8.05
CA ASP A 386 -10.87 -5.82 9.15
C ASP A 386 -10.18 -5.73 10.52
N LEU A 387 -9.13 -6.53 10.74
CA LEU A 387 -8.30 -6.43 11.95
C LEU A 387 -7.64 -5.06 12.06
N MET A 388 -7.05 -4.57 10.97
CA MET A 388 -6.27 -3.33 11.00
C MET A 388 -7.16 -2.10 11.10
N GLN A 389 -8.36 -2.13 10.51
CA GLN A 389 -9.41 -1.15 10.75
C GLN A 389 -9.87 -1.16 12.20
N TYR A 390 -10.10 -2.34 12.78
CA TYR A 390 -10.50 -2.46 14.18
C TYR A 390 -9.45 -1.88 15.12
N LEU A 391 -8.16 -2.21 14.91
CA LEU A 391 -7.07 -1.66 15.72
C LEU A 391 -6.97 -0.14 15.56
N TYR A 392 -7.08 0.37 14.33
CA TYR A 392 -7.05 1.80 14.08
C TYR A 392 -8.19 2.54 14.79
N ILE A 393 -9.43 2.04 14.69
CA ILE A 393 -10.61 2.68 15.29
C ILE A 393 -10.58 2.61 16.82
N ASN A 394 -10.25 1.45 17.39
CA ASN A 394 -10.39 1.23 18.84
C ASN A 394 -9.14 1.63 19.63
N PHE A 395 -7.97 1.71 18.99
CA PHE A 395 -6.72 2.09 19.63
C PHE A 395 -6.18 3.41 19.07
N GLY A 396 -6.00 3.51 17.75
CA GLY A 396 -5.43 4.69 17.11
C GLY A 396 -6.22 5.97 17.34
N LEU A 397 -7.50 5.97 16.98
CA LEU A 397 -8.37 7.14 17.16
C LEU A 397 -8.60 7.49 18.64
N MET A 398 -8.43 6.53 19.53
CA MET A 398 -8.57 6.70 20.97
C MET A 398 -7.23 7.08 21.64
N ASN A 399 -6.14 7.21 20.87
CA ASN A 399 -4.78 7.42 21.36
C ASN A 399 -4.37 6.41 22.44
N LYS A 400 -4.75 5.14 22.24
CA LYS A 400 -4.39 4.01 23.10
C LYS A 400 -3.36 3.14 22.41
N LYS A 401 -2.52 2.51 23.24
CA LYS A 401 -1.62 1.45 22.79
C LYS A 401 -2.31 0.09 22.96
N TYR A 402 -1.94 -0.88 22.13
CA TYR A 402 -2.47 -2.24 22.20
C TYR A 402 -1.42 -3.23 22.70
N THR A 403 -1.87 -4.33 23.28
CA THR A 403 -1.06 -5.48 23.70
C THR A 403 -1.32 -6.69 22.79
N GLN A 404 -0.53 -7.76 22.91
CA GLN A 404 -0.84 -9.04 22.28
C GLN A 404 -2.25 -9.58 22.63
N ASN A 405 -2.70 -9.40 23.87
CA ASN A 405 -4.03 -9.85 24.29
C ASN A 405 -5.16 -9.05 23.62
N ASP A 406 -4.94 -7.76 23.38
CA ASP A 406 -5.87 -6.92 22.66
C ASP A 406 -6.04 -7.37 21.21
N ILE A 407 -4.98 -7.87 20.56
CA ILE A 407 -5.04 -8.39 19.19
C ILE A 407 -5.91 -9.66 19.14
N LEU A 408 -5.68 -10.61 20.04
CA LEU A 408 -6.47 -11.84 20.12
C LEU A 408 -7.94 -11.54 20.45
N THR A 409 -8.18 -10.60 21.38
CA THR A 409 -9.52 -10.12 21.72
C THR A 409 -10.20 -9.44 20.53
N SER A 410 -9.46 -8.62 19.77
CA SER A 410 -9.97 -7.95 18.56
C SER A 410 -10.38 -8.97 17.50
N LEU A 411 -9.55 -9.98 17.24
CA LEU A 411 -9.88 -11.06 16.31
C LEU A 411 -11.13 -11.84 16.74
N LYS A 412 -11.26 -12.14 18.04
CA LYS A 412 -12.45 -12.78 18.59
C LYS A 412 -13.69 -11.91 18.44
N ASN A 413 -13.57 -10.60 18.64
CA ASN A 413 -14.68 -9.65 18.46
C ASN A 413 -15.12 -9.54 17.00
N ILE A 414 -14.18 -9.58 16.05
CA ILE A 414 -14.47 -9.54 14.62
C ILE A 414 -15.10 -10.84 14.14
N THR A 415 -14.49 -11.97 14.50
CA THR A 415 -14.81 -13.27 13.89
C THR A 415 -15.77 -14.12 14.70
N GLY A 416 -15.91 -13.85 15.99
CA GLY A 416 -16.60 -14.72 16.96
C GLY A 416 -15.74 -15.90 17.45
N GLU A 417 -14.53 -16.10 16.92
CA GLU A 417 -13.68 -17.26 17.19
C GLU A 417 -12.35 -16.89 17.85
N SER A 418 -11.77 -17.78 18.66
CA SER A 418 -10.42 -17.60 19.17
C SER A 418 -9.37 -17.93 18.09
N PHE A 419 -8.31 -17.12 18.04
CA PHE A 419 -7.13 -17.35 17.20
C PHE A 419 -5.92 -17.84 18.03
N ASP A 420 -6.10 -18.20 19.30
CA ASP A 420 -4.99 -18.61 20.19
C ASP A 420 -4.14 -19.74 19.59
N GLU A 421 -4.78 -20.78 19.04
CA GLU A 421 -4.06 -21.90 18.42
C GLU A 421 -3.23 -21.47 17.21
N PHE A 422 -3.76 -20.55 16.40
CA PHE A 422 -3.03 -20.00 15.26
C PHE A 422 -1.78 -19.25 15.73
N PHE A 423 -1.93 -18.34 16.69
CA PHE A 423 -0.80 -17.55 17.21
C PHE A 423 0.22 -18.43 17.92
N ASN A 424 -0.20 -19.38 18.75
CA ASN A 424 0.69 -20.35 19.41
C ASN A 424 1.44 -21.24 18.40
N SER A 425 0.85 -21.51 17.23
CA SER A 425 1.50 -22.29 16.19
C SER A 425 2.57 -21.51 15.43
N TYR A 426 2.40 -20.19 15.28
CA TYR A 426 3.16 -19.37 14.34
C TYR A 426 3.92 -18.19 14.94
N LEU A 427 3.82 -17.87 16.22
CA LEU A 427 4.76 -16.95 16.89
C LEU A 427 5.66 -17.74 17.85
#